data_AF-A0A126RFW8-F1
#
_entry.id   AF-A0A126RFW8-F1
#
_cell.length_a   1.000
_cell.length_b   1.000
_cell.length_c   1.000
_cell.angle_alpha   90.00
_cell.angle_beta   90.00
_cell.angle_gamma   90.00
#
_symmetry.space_group_name_H-M   'P 1'
#
loop_
_entity.id
_entity.type
_entity.pdbx_description
1 polymer ?
#
loop_
_entity_poly.entity_id
_entity_poly.type
_entity_poly.pdbx_seq_one_letter_code
_entity_poly.pdbx_strand_id
1 'polypeptide(L)'
;MPSTDPNNNRVQLCEASVAAKLFNRVASLRVASGLTQSELAARIQVSPETVAAIENGRQDATLLTALRMSRALRTEVPNIFREQPFPKLIGSERGESRTA
;
A
#
# COMPACT_ATOMS: atom_id res chain seq x y z
N MET A 1 -52.47 22.00 -18.41
CA MET A 1 -51.84 21.41 -17.22
C MET A 1 -50.45 20.92 -17.62
N PRO A 2 -49.38 21.69 -17.41
CA PRO A 2 -48.02 21.22 -17.70
C PRO A 2 -47.54 20.29 -16.58
N SER A 3 -47.09 19.10 -16.98
CA SER A 3 -46.54 18.07 -16.11
C SER A 3 -45.29 18.59 -15.38
N THR A 4 -45.27 18.39 -14.06
CA THR A 4 -44.08 18.53 -13.20
C THR A 4 -43.01 17.50 -13.60
N ASP A 5 -41.85 18.01 -13.97
CA ASP A 5 -40.60 17.29 -14.23
C ASP A 5 -40.25 16.26 -13.15
N PRO A 6 -39.80 15.04 -13.52
CA PRO A 6 -39.02 14.18 -12.63
C PRO A 6 -37.54 14.24 -13.00
N ASN A 7 -37.02 15.42 -13.39
CA ASN A 7 -35.58 15.63 -13.48
C ASN A 7 -35.01 15.83 -12.07
N ASN A 8 -34.96 14.73 -11.30
CA ASN A 8 -34.25 14.65 -10.04
C ASN A 8 -33.32 13.44 -10.03
N ASN A 9 -32.28 13.50 -10.85
CA ASN A 9 -31.07 12.73 -10.58
C ASN A 9 -29.83 13.64 -10.62
N ARG A 10 -29.87 14.69 -9.78
CA ARG A 10 -28.64 15.36 -9.33
C ARG A 10 -28.04 14.55 -8.18
N VAL A 11 -27.37 13.46 -8.50
CA VAL A 11 -26.27 12.98 -7.66
C VAL A 11 -25.03 13.80 -8.00
N GLN A 12 -25.08 15.08 -7.62
CA GLN A 12 -23.89 15.89 -7.44
C GLN A 12 -23.44 15.63 -5.99
N LEU A 13 -22.42 14.79 -5.82
CA LEU A 13 -21.38 14.83 -4.77
C LEU A 13 -20.66 13.49 -4.73
N CYS A 14 -19.43 13.48 -5.24
CA CYS A 14 -18.31 12.87 -4.54
C CYS A 14 -17.08 13.67 -4.94
N GLU A 15 -16.77 14.63 -4.06
CA GLU A 15 -15.45 15.05 -3.58
C GLU A 15 -14.30 14.96 -4.59
N ALA A 16 -13.60 16.08 -4.81
CA ALA A 16 -12.35 16.15 -5.57
C ALA A 16 -11.54 14.86 -5.40
N SER A 17 -11.08 14.28 -6.52
CA SER A 17 -10.10 13.20 -6.49
C SER A 17 -8.85 13.69 -5.76
N VAL A 18 -8.84 13.58 -4.44
CA VAL A 18 -7.64 13.51 -3.66
C VAL A 18 -7.05 12.20 -4.12
N ALA A 19 -6.07 12.26 -5.03
CA ALA A 19 -5.39 11.07 -5.53
C ALA A 19 -5.02 10.19 -4.33
N ALA A 20 -5.77 9.11 -4.14
CA ALA A 20 -5.68 8.30 -2.94
C ALA A 20 -4.32 7.61 -2.98
N LYS A 21 -3.36 8.16 -2.23
CA LYS A 21 -1.99 7.67 -2.23
C LYS A 21 -1.92 6.46 -1.32
N LEU A 22 -1.69 5.28 -1.92
CA LEU A 22 -1.52 4.05 -1.17
C LEU A 22 -0.11 3.99 -0.58
N PHE A 23 0.00 3.94 0.74
CA PHE A 23 1.25 3.69 1.43
C PHE A 23 1.51 2.19 1.46
N ASN A 24 2.75 1.78 1.19
CA ASN A 24 3.15 0.37 1.20
C ASN A 24 4.35 0.11 2.11
N ARG A 25 4.45 -1.12 2.61
CA ARG A 25 5.59 -1.66 3.38
C ARG A 25 6.26 -2.85 2.71
N VAL A 26 6.08 -3.00 1.39
CA VAL A 26 6.53 -4.17 0.64
C VAL A 26 8.04 -4.38 0.82
N ALA A 27 8.85 -3.33 0.67
CA ALA A 27 10.30 -3.42 0.81
C ALA A 27 10.72 -3.91 2.22
N SER A 28 10.16 -3.32 3.27
CA SER A 28 10.48 -3.70 4.67
C SER A 28 10.07 -5.14 4.97
N LEU A 29 8.87 -5.55 4.56
CA LEU A 29 8.36 -6.91 4.78
C LEU A 29 9.14 -7.94 3.95
N ARG A 30 9.52 -7.59 2.72
CA ARG A 30 10.32 -8.43 1.84
C ARG A 30 11.70 -8.70 2.46
N VAL A 31 12.38 -7.66 2.94
CA VAL A 31 13.68 -7.79 3.62
C VAL A 31 13.54 -8.59 4.91
N ALA A 32 12.52 -8.34 5.73
CA ALA A 32 12.25 -9.13 6.93
C ALA A 32 11.96 -10.61 6.63
N SER A 33 11.43 -10.91 5.45
CA SER A 33 11.19 -12.28 4.96
C SER A 33 12.44 -12.92 4.31
N GLY A 34 13.57 -12.21 4.24
CA GLY A 34 14.81 -12.70 3.62
C GLY A 34 14.73 -12.83 2.10
N LEU A 35 13.88 -12.05 1.43
CA LEU A 35 13.64 -12.16 -0.02
C LEU A 35 14.31 -11.02 -0.79
N THR A 36 14.85 -11.33 -1.96
CA THR A 36 15.21 -10.36 -3.01
C THR A 36 13.96 -9.92 -3.78
N GLN A 37 14.06 -8.82 -4.53
CA GLN A 37 12.96 -8.35 -5.39
C GLN A 37 12.58 -9.42 -6.43
N SER A 38 13.57 -10.07 -7.04
CA SER A 38 13.37 -11.13 -8.03
C SER A 38 12.68 -12.36 -7.44
N GLU A 39 13.02 -12.76 -6.21
CA GLU A 39 12.36 -13.89 -5.54
C GLU A 39 10.91 -13.57 -5.18
N LEU A 40 10.64 -12.35 -4.69
CA LEU A 40 9.26 -11.93 -4.45
C LEU A 40 8.46 -11.89 -5.76
N ALA A 41 9.06 -11.34 -6.82
CA ALA A 41 8.46 -11.26 -8.14
C ALA A 41 8.09 -12.64 -8.70
N ALA A 42 9.01 -13.61 -8.59
CA ALA A 42 8.76 -15.00 -8.97
C ALA A 42 7.60 -15.62 -8.19
N ARG A 43 7.54 -15.40 -6.86
CA ARG A 43 6.46 -15.93 -6.00
C ARG A 43 5.08 -15.36 -6.34
N ILE A 44 5.01 -14.10 -6.76
CA ILE A 44 3.74 -13.43 -7.08
C ILE A 44 3.45 -13.38 -8.59
N GLN A 45 4.31 -14.01 -9.41
CA GLN A 45 4.22 -14.12 -10.86
C GLN A 45 4.14 -12.75 -11.57
N VAL A 46 5.06 -11.84 -11.21
CA VAL A 46 5.23 -10.54 -11.88
C VAL A 46 6.71 -10.33 -12.21
N SER A 47 7.02 -9.24 -12.92
CA SER A 47 8.41 -8.89 -13.19
C SER A 47 9.09 -8.24 -11.97
N PRO A 48 10.43 -8.37 -11.79
CA PRO A 48 11.16 -7.66 -10.74
C PRO A 48 10.95 -6.13 -10.79
N GLU A 49 10.83 -5.56 -11.99
CA GLU A 49 10.54 -4.13 -12.20
C GLU A 49 9.18 -3.74 -11.60
N THR A 50 8.18 -4.63 -11.69
CA THR A 50 6.86 -4.42 -11.10
C THR A 50 6.97 -4.33 -9.58
N VAL A 51 7.73 -5.23 -8.94
CA VAL A 51 7.98 -5.17 -7.50
C VAL A 51 8.70 -3.87 -7.14
N ALA A 52 9.73 -3.49 -7.88
CA ALA A 52 10.46 -2.25 -7.65
C ALA A 52 9.58 -0.99 -7.85
N ALA A 53 8.66 -1.00 -8.82
CA ALA A 53 7.72 0.10 -9.04
C ALA A 53 6.73 0.24 -7.88
N ILE A 54 6.22 -0.89 -7.35
CA ILE A 54 5.33 -0.91 -6.18
C ILE A 54 6.06 -0.43 -4.93
N GLU A 55 7.28 -0.92 -4.66
CA GLU A 55 8.08 -0.51 -3.50
C GLU A 55 8.33 0.99 -3.47
N ASN A 56 8.58 1.59 -4.63
CA ASN A 56 8.82 3.03 -4.77
C ASN A 56 7.53 3.86 -4.91
N GLY A 57 6.35 3.23 -4.92
CA GLY A 57 5.07 3.91 -5.11
C GLY A 57 4.89 4.53 -6.49
N ARG A 58 5.62 4.05 -7.51
CA ARG A 58 5.43 4.46 -8.92
C ARG A 58 4.23 3.78 -9.56
N GLN A 59 3.81 2.63 -9.02
CA GLN A 59 2.68 1.86 -9.50
C GLN A 59 1.93 1.25 -8.31
N ASP A 60 0.61 1.32 -8.33
CA ASP A 60 -0.23 0.64 -7.35
C ASP A 60 -0.27 -0.87 -7.62
N ALA A 61 -0.39 -1.65 -6.55
CA ALA A 61 -0.61 -3.08 -6.67
C ALA A 61 -2.07 -3.34 -7.05
N THR A 62 -2.30 -4.18 -8.06
CA THR A 62 -3.65 -4.70 -8.32
C THR A 62 -4.11 -5.56 -7.14
N LEU A 63 -5.42 -5.74 -6.96
CA LEU A 63 -5.97 -6.60 -5.90
C LEU A 63 -5.36 -8.01 -5.94
N LEU A 64 -5.20 -8.59 -7.13
CA LEU A 64 -4.58 -9.90 -7.30
C LEU A 64 -3.12 -9.90 -6.82
N THR A 65 -2.35 -8.88 -7.20
CA THR A 65 -0.97 -8.72 -6.77
C THR A 65 -0.88 -8.57 -5.24
N ALA A 66 -1.77 -7.78 -4.63
CA ALA A 66 -1.83 -7.59 -3.19
C ALA A 66 -2.13 -8.90 -2.44
N LEU A 67 -3.10 -9.69 -2.92
CA LEU A 67 -3.43 -11.01 -2.35
C LEU A 67 -2.29 -12.03 -2.52
N ARG A 68 -1.54 -11.96 -3.62
CA ARG A 68 -0.35 -12.82 -3.80
C ARG A 68 0.79 -12.39 -2.89
N MET A 69 1.00 -11.08 -2.72
CA MET A 69 1.98 -10.54 -1.78
C MET A 69 1.67 -10.94 -0.33
N SER A 70 0.40 -10.89 0.07
CA SER A 70 -0.03 -11.30 1.42
C SER A 70 0.36 -12.75 1.72
N ARG A 71 0.15 -13.65 0.75
CA ARG A 71 0.58 -15.06 0.85
C ARG A 71 2.11 -15.21 0.85
N ALA A 72 2.80 -14.51 -0.04
CA ALA A 72 4.25 -14.61 -0.18
C ALA A 72 5.03 -14.07 1.05
N LEU A 73 4.50 -13.00 1.66
CA LEU A 73 5.06 -12.32 2.84
C LEU A 73 4.46 -12.83 4.16
N ARG A 74 3.55 -13.81 4.11
CA ARG A 74 2.89 -14.42 5.28
C ARG A 74 2.25 -13.38 6.21
N THR A 75 1.56 -12.40 5.63
CA THR A 75 0.84 -11.35 6.36
C THR A 75 -0.45 -10.99 5.64
N GLU A 76 -1.25 -10.10 6.20
CA GLU A 76 -2.50 -9.63 5.62
C GLU A 76 -2.30 -8.41 4.73
N VAL A 77 -3.19 -8.20 3.76
CA VAL A 77 -3.13 -7.04 2.85
C VAL A 77 -3.08 -5.70 3.60
N PRO A 78 -3.88 -5.45 4.67
CA PRO A 78 -3.82 -4.19 5.43
C PRO A 78 -2.52 -3.94 6.20
N ASN A 79 -1.68 -4.97 6.37
CA ASN A 79 -0.34 -4.84 6.94
C ASN A 79 0.72 -4.48 5.88
N ILE A 80 0.40 -4.71 4.60
CA ILE A 80 1.26 -4.38 3.47
C ILE A 80 0.90 -3.00 2.90
N PHE A 81 -0.39 -2.71 2.75
CA PHE A 81 -0.91 -1.50 2.11
C PHE A 81 -1.92 -0.77 3.00
N ARG A 82 -1.85 0.57 3.05
CA ARG A 82 -2.76 1.43 3.81
C ARG A 82 -3.00 2.76 3.11
N GLU A 83 -4.16 3.36 3.34
CA GLU A 83 -4.47 4.74 2.92
C GLU A 83 -3.78 5.79 3.79
N GLN A 84 -3.24 5.38 4.94
CA GLN A 84 -2.51 6.23 5.87
C GLN A 84 -1.05 5.81 5.97
N PRO A 85 -0.12 6.74 6.23
CA PRO A 85 1.27 6.41 6.47
C PRO A 85 1.42 5.40 7.61
N PHE A 86 2.34 4.46 7.46
CA PHE A 86 2.66 3.58 8.57
C PHE A 86 3.39 4.36 9.67
N PRO A 87 3.08 4.12 10.96
CA PRO A 87 3.76 4.77 12.06
C PRO A 87 5.26 4.48 11.96
N LYS A 88 6.06 5.54 12.04
CA LYS A 88 7.51 5.40 12.22
C LYS A 88 7.72 4.68 13.55
N LEU A 89 8.55 3.65 13.56
CA LEU A 89 8.97 3.06 14.82
C LEU A 89 9.76 4.15 15.55
N ILE A 90 9.18 4.71 16.60
CA ILE A 90 9.90 5.60 17.52
C ILE A 90 10.98 4.73 18.16
N GLY A 91 12.21 5.23 18.13
CA GLY A 91 13.40 4.43 18.39
C GLY A 91 13.39 3.73 19.74
N SER A 92 14.12 2.62 19.78
CA SER A 92 14.95 2.27 20.93
C SER A 92 15.71 3.53 21.37
N GLU A 93 15.28 4.13 22.47
CA GLU A 93 16.11 5.06 23.25
C GLU A 93 17.41 4.32 23.57
N ARG A 94 18.46 4.53 22.78
CA ARG A 94 19.80 4.11 23.17
C ARG A 94 20.14 4.94 24.39
N GLY A 95 20.32 4.26 25.52
CA GLY A 95 20.81 4.85 26.75
C GLY A 95 22.03 5.73 26.46
N GLU A 96 21.87 7.01 26.70
CA GLU A 96 22.99 7.88 27.02
C GLU A 96 23.49 7.46 28.40
N SER A 97 24.40 6.48 28.39
CA SER A 97 25.39 6.31 29.46
C SER A 97 26.16 7.62 29.59
N ARG A 98 25.68 8.51 30.46
CA ARG A 98 26.52 9.53 31.06
C ARG A 98 27.32 8.87 32.17
N THR A 99 28.45 8.31 31.78
CA THR A 99 29.63 8.24 32.65
C THR A 99 30.21 9.65 32.75
N ALA A 100 30.09 10.28 33.90
CA ALA A 100 31.05 11.22 34.50
C ALA A 100 30.52 11.65 35.87
#